data_AF-A0AAI9HGZ4-F1
#
_entry.id   AF-A0AAI9HGZ4-F1
#
_cell.length_a   1.000
_cell.length_b   1.000
_cell.length_c   1.000
_cell.angle_alpha   90.00
_cell.angle_beta   90.00
_cell.angle_gamma   90.00
#
_symmetry.space_group_name_H-M   'P 1'
#
loop_
_entity.id
_entity.type
_entity.pdbx_description
1 polymer ?
#
loop_
_entity_poly.entity_id
_entity_poly.type
_entity_poly.pdbx_seq_one_letter_code
_entity_poly.pdbx_strand_id
1 'polypeptide(L)'
;GSGNAPFLAFVELIPQIAASMGANAVAMILPMQQASHMGRAISPVSGVVIAVSSGAKITPFDVVKRTAVPLIVGFVTHTLIIGIFY
;
A
#
# COMPACT_ATOMS: atom_id res chain seq x y z
N GLY A 1 1.21 -8.81 9.19
CA GLY A 1 1.65 -7.44 8.85
C GLY A 1 0.50 -6.44 9.01
N SER A 2 0.73 -5.34 9.73
CA SER A 2 -0.21 -4.21 9.84
C SER A 2 -0.09 -3.29 8.63
N GLY A 3 -1.21 -2.81 8.10
CA GLY A 3 -1.24 -1.87 6.97
C GLY A 3 -0.90 -0.46 7.39
N ASN A 4 -1.05 -0.14 8.69
CA ASN A 4 -0.74 1.19 9.22
C ASN A 4 0.73 1.32 9.67
N ALA A 5 1.42 0.19 9.93
CA ALA A 5 2.79 0.23 10.43
C ALA A 5 3.78 0.91 9.46
N PRO A 6 3.78 0.64 8.14
CA PRO A 6 4.66 1.36 7.22
C PRO A 6 4.33 2.86 7.18
N PHE A 7 3.04 3.22 7.14
CA PHE A 7 2.63 4.63 7.20
C PHE A 7 3.17 5.34 8.46
N LEU A 8 2.96 4.76 9.64
CA LEU A 8 3.45 5.34 10.90
C LEU A 8 4.97 5.43 10.98
N ALA A 9 5.70 4.51 10.33
CA ALA A 9 7.16 4.54 10.29
C ALA A 9 7.71 5.71 9.46
N PHE A 10 6.93 6.24 8.51
CA PHE A 10 7.35 7.30 7.58
C PHE A 10 6.52 8.59 7.68
N VAL A 11 5.50 8.64 8.55
CA VAL A 11 4.56 9.78 8.64
C VAL A 11 5.26 11.09 9.01
N GLU A 12 6.29 11.03 9.85
CA GLU A 12 7.06 12.21 10.29
C GLU A 12 7.92 12.80 9.17
N LEU A 13 8.21 12.03 8.12
CA LEU A 13 8.98 12.49 6.96
C LEU A 13 8.10 13.18 5.91
N ILE A 14 6.77 12.98 5.98
CA ILE A 14 5.83 13.53 5.00
C ILE A 14 5.92 15.06 4.91
N PRO A 15 5.93 15.82 6.02
CA PRO A 15 6.00 17.28 5.94
C PRO A 15 7.29 17.79 5.27
N GLN A 16 8.42 17.12 5.50
CA GLN A 16 9.70 17.49 4.91
C GLN A 16 9.72 17.22 3.40
N ILE A 17 9.17 16.07 2.98
CA ILE A 17 9.03 15.71 1.56
C ILE A 17 8.04 16.65 0.86
N ALA A 18 6.91 16.96 1.50
CA ALA A 18 5.92 17.88 0.96
C ALA A 18 6.50 19.28 0.75
N ALA A 19 7.27 19.78 1.71
CA ALA A 19 7.94 21.08 1.62
C ALA A 19 8.97 21.14 0.47
N SER A 20 9.74 20.07 0.25
CA SER A 20 10.72 20.02 -0.85
C SER A 20 10.07 19.87 -2.23
N MET A 21 8.85 19.32 -2.29
CA MET A 21 8.08 19.16 -3.52
C MET A 21 7.09 20.32 -3.78
N GLY A 22 6.99 21.30 -2.88
CA GLY A 22 5.99 22.38 -2.98
C GLY A 22 4.54 21.87 -2.84
N ALA A 23 4.35 20.67 -2.28
CA ALA A 23 3.07 20.00 -2.16
C ALA A 23 2.46 20.18 -0.75
N ASN A 24 1.15 19.95 -0.64
CA ASN A 24 0.46 19.99 0.65
C ASN A 24 0.66 18.66 1.41
N ALA A 25 1.23 18.72 2.61
CA ALA A 25 1.50 17.52 3.42
C ALA A 25 0.23 16.72 3.77
N VAL A 26 -0.90 17.40 4.01
CA VAL A 26 -2.19 16.74 4.30
C VAL A 26 -2.70 15.98 3.09
N ALA A 27 -2.52 16.55 1.90
CA ALA A 27 -2.86 15.88 0.64
C ALA A 27 -2.01 14.63 0.38
N MET A 28 -0.77 14.57 0.90
CA MET A 28 0.11 13.41 0.77
C MET A 28 -0.16 12.29 1.79
N ILE A 29 -0.80 12.60 2.92
CA ILE A 29 -1.06 11.61 3.99
C ILE A 29 -1.99 10.49 3.52
N LEU A 30 -3.12 10.84 2.90
CA LEU A 30 -4.11 9.87 2.40
C LEU A 30 -3.53 8.87 1.38
N PRO A 31 -2.88 9.33 0.29
CA PRO A 31 -2.31 8.41 -0.69
C PRO A 31 -1.20 7.54 -0.10
N MET A 32 -0.41 8.06 0.85
CA MET A 32 0.61 7.25 1.55
C MET A 32 0.00 6.17 2.43
N GLN A 33 -1.10 6.45 3.12
CA GLN A 33 -1.84 5.45 3.89
C GLN A 33 -2.44 4.36 2.98
N GLN A 34 -3.00 4.75 1.83
CA GLN A 34 -3.55 3.83 0.83
C GLN A 34 -2.45 2.92 0.22
N ALA A 35 -1.30 3.50 -0.15
CA ALA A 35 -0.11 2.77 -0.59
C ALA A 35 0.36 1.74 0.46
N SER A 36 0.41 2.14 1.73
CA SER A 36 0.78 1.27 2.85
C SER A 36 -0.17 0.08 3.00
N HIS A 37 -1.48 0.30 2.82
CA HIS A 37 -2.50 -0.76 2.83
C HIS A 37 -2.36 -1.72 1.65
N MET A 38 -2.02 -1.23 0.46
CA MET A 38 -1.76 -2.07 -0.72
C MET A 38 -0.50 -2.93 -0.52
N GLY A 39 0.56 -2.40 0.09
CA GLY A 39 1.75 -3.18 0.44
C GLY A 39 1.46 -4.35 1.38
N ARG A 40 0.51 -4.20 2.32
CA ARG A 40 0.03 -5.31 3.16
C ARG A 40 -0.63 -6.43 2.34
N ALA A 41 -1.31 -6.10 1.25
CA ALA A 41 -2.03 -7.08 0.44
C ALA A 41 -1.11 -7.99 -0.39
N ILE A 42 0.12 -7.52 -0.70
CA ILE A 42 1.14 -8.30 -1.41
C ILE A 42 2.13 -9.03 -0.47
N SER A 43 1.98 -8.85 0.85
CA SER A 43 2.89 -9.41 1.84
C SER A 43 2.48 -10.84 2.24
N PRO A 44 3.33 -11.87 2.05
CA PRO A 44 3.01 -13.25 2.41
C PRO A 44 2.96 -13.48 3.93
N VAL A 45 3.48 -12.53 4.72
CA VAL A 45 3.43 -12.53 6.19
C VAL A 45 2.26 -11.70 6.74
N SER A 46 1.36 -11.27 5.87
CA SER A 46 0.12 -10.60 6.25
C SER A 46 -0.89 -11.59 6.80
N GLY A 47 -1.42 -11.36 8.01
CA GLY A 47 -2.38 -12.27 8.64
C GLY A 47 -3.63 -12.50 7.80
N VAL A 48 -4.07 -11.48 7.04
CA VAL A 48 -5.20 -11.62 6.11
C VAL A 48 -4.85 -12.52 4.91
N VAL A 49 -3.62 -12.44 4.38
CA VAL A 49 -3.18 -13.30 3.28
C VAL A 49 -3.07 -14.74 3.74
N ILE A 50 -2.55 -14.97 4.96
CA ILE A 50 -2.47 -16.30 5.59
C ILE A 50 -3.87 -16.89 5.85
N ALA A 51 -4.81 -16.07 6.34
CA ALA A 51 -6.18 -16.53 6.59
C ALA A 51 -6.90 -16.91 5.28
N VAL A 52 -6.74 -16.10 4.23
CA VAL A 52 -7.32 -16.37 2.90
C VAL A 52 -6.67 -17.59 2.25
N SER A 53 -5.34 -17.75 2.37
CA SER A 53 -4.64 -18.91 1.80
C SER A 53 -5.08 -20.21 2.47
N SER A 54 -5.33 -20.19 3.79
CA SER A 54 -5.89 -21.30 4.55
C SER A 54 -7.27 -21.72 4.01
N GLY A 55 -8.19 -20.76 3.80
CA GLY A 55 -9.51 -21.03 3.23
C GLY A 55 -9.45 -21.57 1.79
N ALA A 56 -8.48 -21.12 1.01
CA ALA A 56 -8.27 -21.57 -0.37
C ALA A 56 -7.40 -22.83 -0.51
N LYS A 57 -6.89 -23.40 0.59
CA LYS A 57 -6.00 -24.58 0.62
C LYS A 57 -4.75 -24.43 -0.27
N ILE A 58 -4.19 -23.23 -0.32
CA ILE A 58 -2.97 -22.91 -1.07
C ILE A 58 -1.96 -22.19 -0.18
N THR A 59 -0.72 -22.05 -0.64
CA THR A 59 0.29 -21.32 0.13
C THR A 59 0.04 -19.81 0.10
N PRO A 60 0.46 -19.04 1.12
CA PRO A 60 0.39 -17.58 1.10
C PRO A 60 1.09 -16.97 -0.13
N PHE A 61 2.20 -17.58 -0.57
CA PHE A 61 2.91 -17.17 -1.78
C PHE A 61 2.08 -17.33 -3.04
N ASP A 62 1.26 -18.37 -3.15
CA ASP A 62 0.39 -18.57 -4.31
C ASP A 62 -0.74 -17.54 -4.37
N VAL A 63 -1.29 -17.15 -3.21
CA VAL A 63 -2.25 -16.05 -3.13
C VAL A 63 -1.62 -14.77 -3.64
N VAL A 64 -0.43 -14.41 -3.13
CA VAL A 64 0.30 -13.20 -3.55
C VAL A 64 0.59 -13.20 -5.05
N LYS A 65 1.03 -14.33 -5.62
CA LYS A 65 1.28 -14.43 -7.07
C LYS A 65 0.01 -14.22 -7.89
N ARG A 66 -1.13 -14.75 -7.44
CA ARG A 66 -2.42 -14.59 -8.12
C ARG A 66 -2.97 -13.17 -8.04
N THR A 67 -2.71 -12.47 -6.94
CA THR A 67 -3.18 -11.09 -6.73
C THR A 67 -2.16 -10.03 -7.17
N ALA A 68 -0.93 -10.41 -7.54
CA ALA A 68 0.13 -9.48 -7.91
C ALA A 68 -0.27 -8.57 -9.10
N VAL A 69 -0.80 -9.15 -10.18
CA VAL A 69 -1.21 -8.39 -11.37
C VAL A 69 -2.27 -7.33 -11.04
N PRO A 70 -3.45 -7.67 -10.45
CA PRO A 70 -4.44 -6.65 -10.13
C PRO A 70 -3.95 -5.64 -9.08
N LEU A 71 -3.09 -6.04 -8.13
CA LEU A 71 -2.53 -5.13 -7.15
C LEU A 71 -1.55 -4.13 -7.77
N ILE A 72 -0.68 -4.56 -8.68
CA ILE A 72 0.26 -3.68 -9.38
C ILE A 72 -0.51 -2.71 -10.28
N VAL A 73 -1.50 -3.21 -11.04
CA VAL A 73 -2.34 -2.35 -11.88
C VAL A 73 -3.11 -1.33 -11.03
N GLY A 74 -3.69 -1.77 -9.92
CA GLY A 74 -4.37 -0.89 -8.97
C GLY A 74 -3.44 0.16 -8.37
N PHE A 75 -2.21 -0.23 -7.99
CA PHE A 75 -1.20 0.67 -7.45
C PHE A 75 -0.78 1.73 -8.47
N VAL A 76 -0.45 1.32 -9.70
CA VAL A 76 -0.07 2.26 -10.77
C VAL A 76 -1.22 3.21 -11.08
N THR A 77 -2.44 2.69 -11.24
CA THR A 77 -3.63 3.52 -11.52
C THR A 77 -3.87 4.51 -10.39
N HIS A 78 -3.74 4.07 -9.14
CA HIS A 78 -3.87 4.91 -7.97
C HIS A 78 -2.83 6.04 -7.95
N THR A 79 -1.54 5.72 -8.17
CA THR A 79 -0.47 6.72 -8.23
C THR A 79 -0.69 7.74 -9.35
N LEU A 80 -1.15 7.29 -10.53
CA LEU A 80 -1.47 8.19 -11.63
C LEU A 80 -2.63 9.13 -11.31
N ILE A 81 -3.71 8.62 -10.71
CA ILE A 81 -4.84 9.45 -10.28
C ILE A 81 -4.35 10.49 -9.27
N ILE A 82 -3.58 10.10 -8.27
CA ILE A 82 -3.06 11.06 -7.28
C ILE A 82 -2.25 12.15 -7.97
N GLY A 83 -1.32 11.80 -8.86
CA GLY A 83 -0.49 12.79 -9.57
C GLY A 83 -1.24 13.67 -10.58
N ILE A 84 -2.49 13.34 -10.95
CA ILE A 84 -3.34 14.17 -11.81
C ILE A 84 -4.21 15.11 -10.97
N PHE A 85 -4.72 14.65 -9.82
CA PHE A 85 -5.68 15.37 -9.00
C PHE A 85 -5.06 16.17 -7.85
N TYR A 86 -3.80 15.90 -7.50
CA TYR A 86 -3.01 16.56 -6.45
C TYR A 86 -1.68 17.08 -6.97
#